data_AF-A0A3R6X897-F1
#
_entry.id   AF-A0A3R6X897-F1
#
_cell.length_a   1.000
_cell.length_b   1.000
_cell.length_c   1.000
_cell.angle_alpha   90.00
_cell.angle_beta   90.00
_cell.angle_gamma   90.00
#
_symmetry.space_group_name_H-M   'P 1'
#
loop_
_entity.id
_entity.type
_entity.pdbx_description
1 polymer ?
#
loop_
_entity_poly.entity_id
_entity_poly.type
_entity_poly.pdbx_seq_one_letter_code
_entity_poly.pdbx_strand_id
1 'polypeptide(L)'
;MDTTESGHVDEAAAESSTLLPFSDDKLAVCLEVLAAIATDMNVVELPAMRNFRKVLAPVSDYMESRKFKGKGRKKYLEDQELRREKEARNIKRKMNDHKYINSATLRRARVEKLNELLEQGKGEEENAFLPLIADGAADESTPTLLLEDGHHPVVVPKVELNKQRSCYTCKVRYEALHHFYDQLCPSTCYWGWSLATLRETSHTLSFVACAEVNYTKRMQSADLHGKVALVTGARVKIGYSQR
;
A
#
# COMPACT_ATOMS: atom_id res chain seq x y z
N MET A 1 19.59 24.92 -34.86
CA MET A 1 20.49 24.06 -35.65
C MET A 1 20.40 22.71 -34.96
N ASP A 2 19.44 21.84 -35.28
CA ASP A 2 19.01 21.29 -36.59
C ASP A 2 17.47 21.04 -36.57
N THR A 3 16.69 21.63 -37.50
CA THR A 3 16.08 20.99 -38.70
C THR A 3 15.37 19.66 -38.41
N THR A 4 14.05 19.71 -38.15
CA THR A 4 12.96 19.30 -39.08
C THR A 4 12.99 17.83 -39.48
N GLU A 5 12.04 17.05 -38.94
CA GLU A 5 11.26 16.10 -39.76
C GLU A 5 9.92 15.79 -39.09
N SER A 6 8.91 16.53 -39.55
CA SER A 6 7.49 16.31 -39.33
C SER A 6 7.03 15.11 -40.17
N GLY A 7 6.93 13.95 -39.53
CA GLY A 7 6.24 12.78 -40.09
C GLY A 7 4.73 12.92 -39.88
N HIS A 8 4.08 13.67 -40.77
CA HIS A 8 2.64 13.62 -41.00
C HIS A 8 2.34 12.23 -41.58
N VAL A 9 1.88 11.31 -40.73
CA VAL A 9 1.34 10.04 -41.22
C VAL A 9 -0.10 10.33 -41.63
N ASP A 10 -0.27 10.40 -42.94
CA ASP A 10 -1.50 10.67 -43.63
C ASP A 10 -2.68 9.93 -43.01
N GLU A 11 -3.63 10.73 -42.54
CA GLU A 11 -5.01 10.37 -42.25
C GLU A 11 -5.71 10.07 -43.59
N ALA A 12 -5.27 9.01 -44.25
CA ALA A 12 -5.98 8.40 -45.36
C ALA A 12 -7.14 7.61 -44.75
N ALA A 13 -8.26 8.31 -44.61
CA ALA A 13 -9.58 7.75 -44.43
C ALA A 13 -9.72 6.48 -45.29
N ALA A 14 -9.69 5.33 -44.64
CA ALA A 14 -10.13 4.09 -45.24
C ALA A 14 -11.65 4.22 -45.41
N GLU A 15 -12.06 4.77 -46.54
CA GLU A 15 -13.38 4.59 -47.12
C GLU A 15 -13.55 3.10 -47.43
N SER A 16 -13.75 2.29 -46.39
CA SER A 16 -14.35 0.98 -46.55
C SER A 16 -15.80 1.26 -46.90
N SER A 17 -16.11 1.26 -48.20
CA SER A 17 -17.48 1.21 -48.69
C SER A 17 -18.13 -0.06 -48.14
N THR A 18 -18.70 0.03 -46.94
CA THR A 18 -19.52 -1.02 -46.35
C THR A 18 -20.81 -1.02 -47.13
N LEU A 19 -20.85 -1.77 -48.24
CA LEU A 19 -22.08 -2.06 -48.94
C LEU A 19 -23.01 -2.75 -47.94
N LEU A 20 -23.98 -1.99 -47.44
CA LEU A 20 -25.02 -2.53 -46.60
C LEU A 20 -25.79 -3.58 -47.42
N PRO A 21 -26.19 -4.71 -46.83
CA PRO A 21 -26.90 -5.77 -47.55
C PRO A 21 -28.34 -5.39 -47.94
N PHE A 22 -28.73 -4.12 -47.79
CA PHE A 22 -30.05 -3.57 -48.06
C PHE A 22 -29.94 -2.14 -48.61
N SER A 23 -31.00 -1.67 -49.27
CA SER A 23 -31.05 -0.33 -49.87
C SER A 23 -31.19 0.78 -48.83
N ASP A 24 -30.70 1.97 -49.17
CA ASP A 24 -30.75 3.16 -48.31
C ASP A 24 -32.19 3.57 -47.97
N ASP A 25 -33.13 3.45 -48.91
CA ASP A 25 -34.55 3.74 -48.67
C ASP A 25 -35.15 2.87 -47.54
N LYS A 26 -34.74 1.60 -47.47
CA LYS A 26 -35.22 0.69 -46.42
C LYS A 26 -34.62 1.05 -45.06
N LEU A 27 -33.38 1.54 -45.05
CA LEU A 27 -32.73 2.03 -43.84
C LEU A 27 -33.40 3.31 -43.33
N ALA A 28 -33.72 4.25 -44.23
CA ALA A 28 -34.39 5.51 -43.88
C ALA A 28 -35.74 5.24 -43.18
N VAL A 29 -36.58 4.38 -43.75
CA VAL A 29 -37.86 3.99 -43.14
C VAL A 29 -37.66 3.27 -41.79
N CYS A 30 -36.64 2.41 -41.68
CA CYS A 30 -36.32 1.73 -40.42
C CYS A 30 -35.94 2.74 -39.32
N LEU A 31 -35.13 3.74 -39.65
CA LEU A 31 -34.71 4.80 -38.72
C LEU A 31 -35.89 5.67 -38.28
N GLU A 32 -36.80 6.04 -39.18
CA GLU A 32 -38.02 6.77 -38.83
C GLU A 32 -38.91 5.99 -37.85
N VAL A 33 -39.11 4.69 -38.10
CA VAL A 33 -39.88 3.82 -37.21
C VAL A 33 -39.19 3.69 -35.85
N LEU A 34 -37.87 3.51 -35.81
CA LEU A 34 -37.11 3.46 -34.56
C LEU A 34 -37.16 4.80 -33.80
N ALA A 35 -37.15 5.93 -34.50
CA ALA A 35 -37.29 7.25 -33.90
C ALA A 35 -38.69 7.46 -33.30
N ALA A 36 -39.75 7.01 -34.00
CA ALA A 36 -41.11 7.02 -33.45
C ALA A 36 -41.22 6.15 -32.19
N ILE A 37 -40.64 4.94 -32.20
CA ILE A 37 -40.57 4.07 -31.02
C ILE A 37 -39.77 4.75 -29.89
N ALA A 38 -38.70 5.50 -30.20
CA ALA A 38 -37.91 6.21 -29.20
C ALA A 38 -38.70 7.28 -28.43
N THR A 39 -39.79 7.81 -28.99
CA THR A 39 -40.68 8.75 -28.29
C THR A 39 -41.56 8.08 -27.24
N ASP A 40 -42.01 6.83 -27.47
CA ASP A 40 -42.75 6.03 -26.50
C ASP A 40 -42.36 4.54 -26.59
N MET A 41 -41.54 4.12 -25.63
CA MET A 41 -41.02 2.75 -25.53
C MET A 41 -42.12 1.72 -25.23
N ASN A 42 -43.26 2.12 -24.66
CA ASN A 42 -44.32 1.19 -24.27
C ASN A 42 -45.01 0.55 -25.49
N VAL A 43 -44.93 1.19 -26.66
CA VAL A 43 -45.45 0.67 -27.93
C VAL A 43 -44.85 -0.71 -28.25
N VAL A 44 -43.60 -0.97 -27.84
CA VAL A 44 -42.91 -2.26 -28.08
C VAL A 44 -43.56 -3.42 -27.32
N GLU A 45 -44.23 -3.15 -26.20
CA GLU A 45 -44.88 -4.17 -25.38
C GLU A 45 -46.20 -4.66 -25.98
N LEU A 46 -46.79 -3.90 -26.90
CA LEU A 46 -48.06 -4.23 -27.55
C LEU A 46 -47.98 -5.60 -28.27
N PRO A 47 -49.09 -6.35 -28.30
CA PRO A 47 -49.15 -7.66 -28.98
C PRO A 47 -48.80 -7.58 -30.48
N ALA A 48 -49.16 -6.48 -31.14
CA ALA A 48 -48.86 -6.23 -32.55
C ALA A 48 -47.34 -6.20 -32.85
N MET A 49 -46.53 -5.80 -31.86
CA MET A 49 -45.06 -5.69 -31.99
C MET A 49 -44.31 -6.99 -31.69
N ARG A 50 -45.00 -8.13 -31.59
CA ARG A 50 -44.38 -9.44 -31.29
C ARG A 50 -43.31 -9.83 -32.31
N ASN A 51 -43.56 -9.63 -33.60
CA ASN A 51 -42.60 -9.97 -34.65
C ASN A 51 -41.38 -9.04 -34.62
N PHE A 52 -41.60 -7.75 -34.37
CA PHE A 52 -40.52 -6.78 -34.20
C PHE A 52 -39.58 -7.18 -33.05
N ARG A 53 -40.12 -7.52 -31.87
CA ARG A 53 -39.32 -8.00 -30.72
C ARG A 53 -38.51 -9.26 -31.05
N LYS A 54 -39.10 -10.22 -31.76
CA LYS A 54 -38.40 -11.45 -32.18
C LYS A 54 -37.22 -11.16 -33.12
N VAL A 55 -37.38 -10.23 -34.06
CA VAL A 55 -36.33 -9.83 -35.00
C VAL A 55 -35.25 -8.98 -34.31
N LEU A 56 -35.64 -8.11 -33.38
CA LEU A 56 -34.72 -7.23 -32.66
C LEU A 56 -33.93 -7.96 -31.56
N ALA A 57 -34.47 -9.03 -30.98
CA ALA A 57 -33.85 -9.79 -29.89
C ALA A 57 -32.36 -10.13 -30.12
N PRO A 58 -31.94 -10.79 -31.23
CA PRO A 58 -30.52 -11.10 -31.45
C PRO A 58 -29.62 -9.86 -31.59
N VAL A 59 -30.15 -8.75 -32.14
CA VAL A 59 -29.42 -7.48 -32.24
C VAL A 59 -29.26 -6.85 -30.86
N SER A 60 -30.31 -6.87 -30.05
CA SER A 60 -30.29 -6.39 -28.67
C SER A 60 -29.30 -7.19 -27.82
N ASP A 61 -29.33 -8.53 -27.91
CA ASP A 61 -28.42 -9.41 -27.20
C ASP A 61 -26.95 -9.17 -27.61
N TYR A 62 -26.69 -8.99 -28.91
CA TYR A 62 -25.37 -8.62 -29.41
C TYR A 62 -24.90 -7.27 -28.86
N MET A 63 -25.77 -6.25 -28.90
CA MET A 63 -25.49 -4.92 -28.34
C MET A 63 -25.24 -4.95 -26.82
N GLU A 64 -26.01 -5.74 -26.06
CA GLU A 64 -25.83 -5.91 -24.63
C GLU A 64 -24.54 -6.65 -24.27
N SER A 65 -24.19 -7.69 -25.04
CA SER A 65 -22.95 -8.45 -24.85
C SER A 65 -21.70 -7.56 -24.95
N ARG A 66 -21.73 -6.51 -25.78
CA ARG A 66 -20.63 -5.55 -25.95
C ARG A 66 -20.51 -4.57 -24.78
N LYS A 67 -21.62 -4.18 -24.14
CA LYS A 67 -21.64 -3.19 -23.04
C LYS A 67 -20.96 -3.71 -21.76
N PHE A 68 -21.07 -5.01 -21.48
CA PHE A 68 -20.67 -5.61 -20.20
C PHE A 68 -19.68 -6.78 -20.33
N LYS A 69 -18.90 -6.81 -21.43
CA LYS A 69 -17.93 -7.89 -21.71
C LYS A 69 -18.57 -9.30 -21.67
N GLY A 70 -19.77 -9.44 -22.22
CA GLY A 70 -20.52 -10.70 -22.29
C GLY A 70 -21.23 -11.13 -21.01
N LYS A 71 -21.24 -10.29 -19.96
CA LYS A 71 -22.03 -10.53 -18.73
C LYS A 71 -23.34 -9.74 -18.79
N GLY A 72 -24.41 -10.24 -18.18
CA GLY A 72 -25.63 -9.43 -18.02
C GLY A 72 -25.38 -8.20 -17.13
N ARG A 73 -26.14 -7.12 -17.34
CA ARG A 73 -26.05 -5.86 -16.58
C ARG A 73 -26.06 -6.08 -15.07
N LYS A 74 -27.00 -6.90 -14.56
CA LYS A 74 -27.15 -7.21 -13.14
C LYS A 74 -25.88 -7.85 -12.57
N LYS A 75 -25.39 -8.91 -13.22
CA LYS A 75 -24.16 -9.62 -12.83
C LYS A 75 -22.93 -8.71 -12.88
N TYR A 76 -22.84 -7.80 -13.84
CA TYR A 76 -21.74 -6.83 -13.92
C TYR A 76 -21.72 -5.89 -12.72
N LEU A 77 -22.88 -5.34 -12.35
CA LEU A 77 -23.00 -4.43 -11.20
C LEU A 77 -22.69 -5.16 -9.88
N GLU A 78 -23.20 -6.38 -9.71
CA GLU A 78 -22.88 -7.24 -8.56
C GLU A 78 -21.38 -7.54 -8.47
N ASP A 79 -20.74 -7.94 -9.58
CA ASP A 79 -19.29 -8.17 -9.64
C ASP A 79 -18.49 -6.89 -9.33
N GLN A 80 -18.99 -5.72 -9.76
CA GLN A 80 -18.37 -4.43 -9.50
C GLN A 80 -18.45 -4.06 -8.02
N GLU A 81 -19.61 -4.26 -7.38
CA GLU A 81 -19.80 -4.05 -5.94
C GLU A 81 -18.90 -4.97 -5.11
N LEU A 82 -18.84 -6.25 -5.45
CA LEU A 82 -18.00 -7.24 -4.77
C LEU A 82 -16.50 -6.87 -4.86
N ARG A 83 -16.06 -6.33 -6.00
CA ARG A 83 -14.69 -5.81 -6.14
C ARG A 83 -14.43 -4.60 -5.25
N ARG A 84 -15.34 -3.61 -5.24
CA ARG A 84 -15.23 -2.42 -4.38
C ARG A 84 -15.18 -2.81 -2.90
N GLU A 85 -16.01 -3.75 -2.47
CA GLU A 85 -16.02 -4.23 -1.08
C GLU A 85 -14.70 -4.92 -0.71
N LYS A 86 -14.18 -5.80 -1.60
CA LYS A 86 -12.89 -6.46 -1.39
C LYS A 86 -11.74 -5.46 -1.33
N GLU A 87 -11.75 -4.45 -2.18
CA GLU A 87 -10.77 -3.35 -2.17
C GLU A 87 -10.87 -2.52 -0.88
N ALA A 88 -12.07 -2.11 -0.47
CA ALA A 88 -12.31 -1.38 0.77
C ALA A 88 -11.82 -2.18 2.00
N ARG A 89 -12.09 -3.49 2.05
CA ARG A 89 -11.58 -4.39 3.10
C ARG A 89 -10.06 -4.43 3.13
N ASN A 90 -9.42 -4.52 1.96
CA ASN A 90 -7.96 -4.52 1.84
C ASN A 90 -7.35 -3.17 2.25
N ILE A 91 -7.96 -2.05 1.88
CA ILE A 91 -7.54 -0.70 2.29
C ILE A 91 -7.64 -0.58 3.82
N LYS A 92 -8.76 -1.00 4.42
CA LYS A 92 -8.95 -0.99 5.87
C LYS A 92 -7.87 -1.81 6.61
N ARG A 93 -7.54 -3.01 6.11
CA ARG A 93 -6.45 -3.84 6.66
C ARG A 93 -5.09 -3.12 6.58
N LYS A 94 -4.76 -2.53 5.43
CA LYS A 94 -3.51 -1.75 5.27
C LYS A 94 -3.46 -0.54 6.21
N MET A 95 -4.58 0.17 6.37
CA MET A 95 -4.67 1.31 7.29
C MET A 95 -4.48 0.87 8.75
N ASN A 96 -5.08 -0.24 9.16
CA ASN A 96 -4.88 -0.80 10.50
C ASN A 96 -3.42 -1.20 10.73
N ASP A 97 -2.80 -1.91 9.79
CA ASP A 97 -1.37 -2.27 9.87
C ASP A 97 -0.49 -1.03 9.97
N HIS A 98 -0.77 0.01 9.18
CA HIS A 98 -0.03 1.27 9.21
C HIS A 98 -0.16 1.99 10.56
N LYS A 99 -1.36 1.99 11.16
CA LYS A 99 -1.58 2.53 12.51
C LYS A 99 -0.73 1.80 13.54
N TYR A 100 -0.71 0.47 13.51
CA TYR A 100 0.09 -0.32 14.44
C TYR A 100 1.60 -0.14 14.22
N ILE A 101 2.08 -0.12 12.99
CA ILE A 101 3.49 0.13 12.67
C ILE A 101 3.94 1.50 13.17
N ASN A 102 3.14 2.55 12.93
CA ASN A 102 3.47 3.90 13.39
C ASN A 102 3.32 4.08 14.91
N SER A 103 2.66 3.15 15.59
CA SER A 103 2.62 3.12 17.06
C SER A 103 3.88 2.55 17.69
N ALA A 104 4.84 2.00 16.94
CA ALA A 104 6.12 1.58 17.51
C ALA A 104 6.93 2.80 17.97
N THR A 105 7.52 2.76 19.16
CA THR A 105 8.13 3.94 19.82
C THR A 105 9.11 4.69 18.93
N LEU A 106 10.07 3.99 18.34
CA LEU A 106 11.10 4.59 17.52
C LEU A 106 10.55 5.15 16.20
N ARG A 107 9.47 4.57 15.68
CA ARG A 107 8.82 5.06 14.44
C ARG A 107 7.92 6.25 14.71
N ARG A 108 7.18 6.24 15.82
CA ARG A 108 6.36 7.37 16.26
C ARG A 108 7.22 8.63 16.42
N ALA A 109 8.32 8.53 17.16
CA ALA A 109 9.25 9.64 17.37
C ALA A 109 9.81 10.21 16.05
N ARG A 110 10.12 9.35 15.07
CA ARG A 110 10.55 9.79 13.73
C ARG A 110 9.46 10.53 12.98
N VAL A 111 8.21 10.07 13.05
CA VAL A 111 7.07 10.69 12.36
C VAL A 111 6.71 12.02 12.99
N GLU A 112 6.70 12.11 14.32
CA GLU A 112 6.49 13.37 15.06
C GLU A 112 7.54 14.41 14.68
N LYS A 113 8.83 14.03 14.76
CA LYS A 113 9.93 14.91 14.36
C LYS A 113 9.83 15.33 12.89
N LEU A 114 9.44 14.44 11.99
CA LEU A 114 9.24 14.79 10.58
C LEU A 114 8.11 15.80 10.41
N ASN A 115 6.99 15.63 11.12
CA ASN A 115 5.87 16.56 11.05
C ASN A 115 6.24 17.94 11.60
N GLU A 116 6.96 18.02 12.72
CA GLU A 116 7.47 19.27 13.28
C GLU A 116 8.31 20.04 12.25
N LEU A 117 9.20 19.33 11.53
CA LEU A 117 10.05 19.94 10.50
C LEU A 117 9.24 20.41 9.28
N LEU A 118 8.23 19.64 8.87
CA LEU A 118 7.33 20.04 7.79
C LEU A 118 6.48 21.25 8.18
N GLU A 119 6.11 21.39 9.45
CA GLU A 119 5.40 22.57 9.96
C GLU A 119 6.31 23.79 9.99
N GLN A 120 7.57 23.64 10.44
CA GLN A 120 8.56 24.72 10.39
C GLN A 120 8.84 25.19 8.95
N GLY A 121 8.89 24.26 7.98
CA GLY A 121 9.14 24.58 6.56
C GLY A 121 7.94 25.16 5.80
N LYS A 122 6.72 25.15 6.35
CA LYS A 122 5.52 25.72 5.71
C LYS A 122 5.43 27.25 5.83
N GLY A 123 6.24 27.87 6.69
CA GLY A 123 6.25 29.33 6.91
C GLY A 123 7.17 30.12 5.99
N GLU A 124 8.03 29.46 5.22
CA GLU A 124 9.09 30.11 4.44
C GLU A 124 9.07 29.61 2.99
N GLU A 125 8.15 30.15 2.19
CA GLU A 125 8.27 30.12 0.73
C GLU A 125 9.48 31.00 0.32
N GLU A 126 10.72 30.52 0.56
CA GLU A 126 11.91 30.85 -0.26
C GLU A 126 13.22 30.15 0.12
N ASN A 127 13.30 29.33 1.19
CA ASN A 127 14.49 28.52 1.43
C ASN A 127 14.18 27.03 1.33
N ALA A 128 14.34 26.50 0.12
CA ALA A 128 14.43 25.08 -0.19
C ALA A 128 15.73 24.46 0.38
N PHE A 129 15.94 24.59 1.69
CA PHE A 129 16.99 23.89 2.42
C PHE A 129 16.34 23.16 3.60
N LEU A 130 15.74 21.99 3.30
CA LEU A 130 15.46 21.00 4.33
C LEU A 130 16.78 20.75 5.08
N PRO A 131 16.91 21.13 6.37
CA PRO A 131 18.14 20.89 7.10
C PRO A 131 18.45 19.40 7.07
N LEU A 132 19.72 19.06 6.79
CA LEU A 132 20.19 17.68 6.75
C LEU A 132 20.14 17.10 8.16
N ILE A 133 18.99 16.58 8.58
CA ILE A 133 18.79 16.12 9.94
C ILE A 133 19.29 14.70 10.06
N ALA A 134 20.39 14.56 10.80
CA ALA A 134 20.87 13.26 11.24
C ALA A 134 19.75 12.55 12.02
N ASP A 135 19.43 11.33 11.58
CA ASP A 135 18.43 10.47 12.19
C ASP A 135 18.65 10.37 13.71
N GLY A 136 17.86 11.12 14.46
CA GLY A 136 17.94 11.18 15.92
C GLY A 136 17.43 9.88 16.54
N ALA A 137 18.19 9.37 17.52
CA ALA A 137 17.68 8.37 18.45
C ALA A 137 16.39 8.90 19.12
N ALA A 138 15.38 8.04 19.24
CA ALA A 138 14.21 8.33 20.04
C ALA A 138 14.65 8.68 21.46
N ASP A 139 14.21 9.84 21.94
CA ASP A 139 14.42 10.24 23.33
C ASP A 139 13.69 9.27 24.26
N GLU A 140 14.24 9.08 25.46
CA GLU A 140 13.89 8.10 26.49
C GLU A 140 12.53 8.38 27.18
N SER A 141 11.48 8.64 26.41
CA SER A 141 10.11 8.63 26.92
C SER A 141 9.38 7.42 26.34
N THR A 142 9.59 6.27 26.98
CA THR A 142 8.57 5.22 26.98
C THR A 142 7.24 5.89 27.32
N PRO A 143 6.19 5.76 26.48
CA PRO A 143 4.85 5.98 26.99
C PRO A 143 4.65 4.86 28.01
N THR A 144 4.82 5.22 29.28
CA THR A 144 4.36 4.45 30.42
C THR A 144 2.87 4.27 30.20
N LEU A 145 2.48 3.11 29.65
CA LEU A 145 1.23 2.52 30.06
C LEU A 145 1.38 2.37 31.58
N LEU A 146 0.71 3.24 32.32
CA LEU A 146 0.67 3.23 33.79
C LEU A 146 0.30 1.80 34.22
N LEU A 147 1.31 1.05 34.64
CA LEU A 147 1.15 -0.21 35.32
C LEU A 147 1.84 -0.04 36.67
N GLU A 148 1.00 0.10 37.69
CA GLU A 148 1.40 0.14 39.09
C GLU A 148 2.11 -1.16 39.50
N ASP A 149 2.95 -1.00 40.51
CA ASP A 149 3.92 -1.96 41.01
C ASP A 149 3.38 -3.37 41.21
N GLY A 150 3.96 -4.32 40.48
CA GLY A 150 3.73 -5.73 40.70
C GLY A 150 4.48 -6.57 39.69
N HIS A 151 5.34 -7.45 40.19
CA HIS A 151 6.22 -8.37 39.44
C HIS A 151 5.41 -9.46 38.70
N HIS A 152 4.49 -9.07 37.81
CA HIS A 152 3.81 -9.96 36.88
C HIS A 152 4.51 -9.91 35.53
N PRO A 153 4.69 -11.05 34.84
CA PRO A 153 5.25 -11.05 33.49
C PRO A 153 4.34 -10.18 32.62
N VAL A 154 4.85 -9.02 32.19
CA VAL A 154 4.12 -8.07 31.36
C VAL A 154 3.75 -8.79 30.07
N VAL A 155 2.49 -9.22 29.96
CA VAL A 155 1.93 -9.74 28.72
C VAL A 155 1.80 -8.54 27.79
N VAL A 156 2.88 -8.26 27.06
CA VAL A 156 2.88 -7.23 26.01
C VAL A 156 1.78 -7.63 25.02
N PRO A 157 0.72 -6.81 24.82
CA PRO A 157 -0.36 -7.16 23.91
C PRO A 157 0.25 -7.38 22.53
N LYS A 158 0.17 -8.62 22.05
CA LYS A 158 0.78 -9.06 20.80
C LYS A 158 -0.04 -8.48 19.65
N VAL A 159 0.34 -7.30 19.18
CA VAL A 159 -0.29 -6.69 18.02
C VAL A 159 0.18 -7.44 16.77
N GLU A 160 -0.73 -8.16 16.13
CA GLU A 160 -0.49 -8.92 14.90
C GLU A 160 -0.97 -8.12 13.68
N LEU A 161 -0.08 -8.01 12.69
CA LEU A 161 -0.34 -7.33 11.42
C LEU A 161 -1.08 -8.25 10.45
N ASN A 162 -1.97 -7.68 9.64
CA ASN A 162 -2.64 -8.41 8.55
C ASN A 162 -1.66 -8.82 7.44
N LYS A 163 -0.53 -8.14 7.32
CA LYS A 163 0.54 -8.45 6.36
C LYS A 163 1.86 -8.73 7.06
N GLN A 164 2.51 -9.81 6.65
CA GLN A 164 3.86 -10.18 7.08
C GLN A 164 4.91 -9.13 6.68
N ARG A 165 5.75 -8.72 7.62
CA ARG A 165 6.96 -7.93 7.37
C ARG A 165 8.20 -8.82 7.39
N SER A 166 9.28 -8.36 6.78
CA SER A 166 10.59 -9.03 6.82
C SER A 166 11.52 -8.34 7.81
N CYS A 167 12.23 -9.09 8.64
CA CYS A 167 13.18 -8.54 9.61
C CYS A 167 14.33 -7.83 8.89
N TYR A 168 14.73 -6.66 9.36
CA TYR A 168 15.86 -5.93 8.79
C TYR A 168 17.18 -6.69 8.96
N THR A 169 17.35 -7.41 10.07
CA THR A 169 18.56 -8.20 10.38
C THR A 169 18.52 -9.59 9.75
N CYS A 170 17.62 -10.47 10.20
CA CYS A 170 17.61 -11.89 9.80
C CYS A 170 16.73 -12.21 8.58
N LYS A 171 16.01 -11.23 8.04
CA LYS A 171 15.08 -11.37 6.89
C LYS A 171 13.89 -12.34 7.09
N VAL A 172 13.74 -12.96 8.26
CA VAL A 172 12.58 -13.80 8.60
C VAL A 172 11.28 -12.99 8.52
N ARG A 173 10.20 -13.64 8.07
CA ARG A 173 8.86 -13.07 8.01
C ARG A 173 8.19 -13.11 9.39
N TYR A 174 7.56 -12.03 9.80
CA TYR A 174 6.86 -11.92 11.08
C TYR A 174 5.60 -11.06 10.94
N GLU A 175 4.62 -11.33 11.80
CA GLU A 175 3.33 -10.59 11.86
C GLU A 175 3.21 -9.81 13.16
N ALA A 176 3.80 -10.31 14.25
CA ALA A 176 3.81 -9.64 15.54
C ALA A 176 4.80 -8.47 15.57
N LEU A 177 4.40 -7.33 16.12
CA LEU A 177 5.30 -6.19 16.33
C LEU A 177 5.94 -6.22 17.73
N HIS A 178 7.20 -5.81 17.81
CA HIS A 178 7.82 -5.46 19.09
C HIS A 178 7.37 -4.05 19.50
N HIS A 179 7.18 -3.81 20.80
CA HIS A 179 6.73 -2.52 21.32
C HIS A 179 7.65 -1.35 20.89
N PHE A 180 8.96 -1.61 20.83
CA PHE A 180 9.97 -0.61 20.47
C PHE A 180 10.36 -0.61 18.97
N TYR A 181 10.40 -1.79 18.32
CA TYR A 181 10.96 -1.98 16.97
C TYR A 181 9.88 -2.46 15.98
N ASP A 182 9.65 -1.70 14.90
CA ASP A 182 8.73 -2.12 13.82
C ASP A 182 9.42 -2.90 12.69
N GLN A 183 10.75 -2.97 12.70
CA GLN A 183 11.57 -3.54 11.61
C GLN A 183 12.35 -4.80 12.01
N LEU A 184 12.28 -5.22 13.28
CA LEU A 184 12.98 -6.40 13.80
C LEU A 184 11.96 -7.43 14.26
N CYS A 185 12.23 -8.72 14.02
CA CYS A 185 11.33 -9.78 14.45
C CYS A 185 11.34 -9.91 15.99
N PRO A 186 10.16 -9.93 16.64
CA PRO A 186 10.04 -10.25 18.05
C PRO A 186 10.01 -11.76 18.31
N SER A 187 9.71 -12.56 17.29
CA SER A 187 9.77 -14.01 17.39
C SER A 187 11.21 -14.50 17.28
N THR A 188 11.46 -15.65 17.90
CA THR A 188 12.71 -16.39 17.75
C THR A 188 12.98 -16.68 16.27
N CYS A 189 14.21 -16.45 15.84
CA CYS A 189 14.65 -16.70 14.48
C CYS A 189 15.93 -17.54 14.46
N TYR A 190 16.10 -18.34 13.41
CA TYR A 190 17.22 -19.27 13.26
C TYR A 190 18.50 -18.63 12.69
N TRP A 191 18.58 -17.30 12.62
CA TRP A 191 19.80 -16.65 12.12
C TRP A 191 20.83 -16.52 13.23
N GLY A 192 21.64 -17.57 13.36
CA GLY A 192 22.90 -17.56 14.08
C GLY A 192 24.05 -17.01 13.24
N TRP A 193 24.04 -15.73 12.88
CA TRP A 193 25.24 -15.05 12.38
C TRP A 193 25.49 -13.75 13.15
N SER A 194 26.69 -13.68 13.75
CA SER A 194 27.29 -12.57 14.50
C SER A 194 27.01 -12.45 16.01
N LEU A 195 27.16 -13.57 16.75
CA LEU A 195 27.68 -13.53 18.13
C LEU A 195 28.67 -14.68 18.39
N ALA A 196 29.46 -15.04 17.37
CA ALA A 196 30.62 -15.92 17.51
C ALA A 196 31.83 -15.13 18.04
N THR A 197 31.67 -14.45 19.17
CA THR A 197 32.80 -13.83 19.88
C THR A 197 32.50 -13.82 21.37
N LEU A 198 32.45 -15.02 21.96
CA LEU A 198 33.03 -15.33 23.27
C LEU A 198 32.70 -16.78 23.65
N ARG A 199 33.78 -17.57 23.74
CA ARG A 199 33.94 -18.92 24.30
C ARG A 199 33.28 -20.10 23.58
N GLU A 200 34.18 -20.96 23.10
CA GLU A 200 34.01 -22.38 22.84
C GLU A 200 33.30 -23.08 24.01
N THR A 201 32.13 -23.67 23.74
CA THR A 201 31.78 -25.09 23.96
C THR A 201 30.26 -25.23 23.94
N SER A 202 29.77 -26.19 23.13
CA SER A 202 28.37 -26.60 22.93
C SER A 202 27.56 -25.82 21.89
N HIS A 203 27.25 -26.52 20.79
CA HIS A 203 26.30 -26.15 19.74
C HIS A 203 24.86 -26.15 20.28
N THR A 204 24.51 -25.23 21.18
CA THR A 204 23.11 -24.93 21.45
C THR A 204 22.62 -23.95 20.39
N LEU A 205 21.68 -24.39 19.56
CA LEU A 205 20.92 -23.52 18.66
C LEU A 205 20.20 -22.48 19.53
N SER A 206 20.82 -21.32 19.75
CA SER A 206 20.21 -20.24 20.50
C SER A 206 19.16 -19.58 19.62
N PHE A 207 17.90 -19.88 19.91
CA PHE A 207 16.76 -19.21 19.33
C PHE A 207 16.69 -17.80 19.88
N VAL A 208 16.97 -16.82 19.01
CA VAL A 208 17.08 -15.43 19.44
C VAL A 208 16.10 -14.57 18.65
N ALA A 209 15.37 -13.70 19.35
CA ALA A 209 14.57 -12.65 18.73
C ALA A 209 15.46 -11.43 18.48
N CYS A 210 15.57 -10.98 17.23
CA CYS A 210 16.41 -9.82 16.89
C CYS A 210 15.98 -8.56 17.64
N ALA A 211 14.68 -8.34 17.81
CA ALA A 211 14.16 -7.17 18.51
C ALA A 211 14.60 -7.13 19.98
N GLU A 212 14.47 -8.25 20.70
CA GLU A 212 14.81 -8.38 22.12
C GLU A 212 16.32 -8.17 22.36
N VAL A 213 17.16 -8.79 21.53
CA VAL A 213 18.62 -8.62 21.65
C VAL A 213 19.07 -7.20 21.38
N ASN A 214 18.43 -6.50 20.44
CA ASN A 214 18.74 -5.09 20.22
C ASN A 214 18.16 -4.19 21.32
N TYR A 215 17.06 -4.59 21.96
CA TYR A 215 16.45 -3.83 23.05
C TYR A 215 17.30 -3.91 24.31
N THR A 216 17.69 -5.12 24.72
CA THR A 216 18.55 -5.37 25.90
C THR A 216 19.91 -4.67 25.80
N LYS A 217 20.53 -4.64 24.62
CA LYS A 217 21.83 -3.99 24.41
C LYS A 217 21.77 -2.48 24.28
N ARG A 218 20.59 -1.88 24.18
CA ARG A 218 20.43 -0.44 23.95
C ARG A 218 21.04 0.42 25.06
N MET A 219 20.89 -0.03 26.31
CA MET A 219 21.36 0.69 27.49
C MET A 219 22.72 0.18 27.98
N GLN A 220 23.43 -0.60 27.17
CA GLN A 220 24.74 -1.10 27.55
C GLN A 220 25.77 0.02 27.55
N SER A 221 26.34 0.30 28.72
CA SER A 221 27.44 1.25 28.91
C SER A 221 28.77 0.51 29.12
N ALA A 222 29.87 1.11 28.68
CA ALA A 222 31.21 0.65 28.98
C ALA A 222 32.12 1.85 29.28
N ASP A 223 32.99 1.72 30.29
CA ASP A 223 34.01 2.73 30.56
C ASP A 223 35.13 2.62 29.51
N LEU A 224 35.36 3.73 28.82
CA LEU A 224 36.36 3.88 27.77
C LEU A 224 37.52 4.80 28.19
N HIS A 225 37.64 5.14 29.48
CA HIS A 225 38.73 6.00 29.95
C HIS A 225 40.11 5.41 29.59
N GLY A 226 40.94 6.25 28.95
CA GLY A 226 42.27 5.85 28.48
C GLY A 226 42.29 4.88 27.29
N LYS A 227 41.15 4.62 26.63
CA LYS A 227 41.04 3.71 25.48
C LYS A 227 40.65 4.47 24.20
N VAL A 228 41.11 3.96 23.06
CA VAL A 228 40.64 4.41 21.73
C VAL A 228 39.58 3.43 21.25
N ALA A 229 38.35 3.93 21.05
CA ALA A 229 37.27 3.13 20.49
C ALA A 229 37.20 3.29 18.97
N LEU A 230 37.28 2.18 18.24
CA LEU A 230 37.02 2.15 16.81
C LEU A 230 35.52 1.89 16.58
N VAL A 231 34.83 2.85 15.99
CA VAL A 231 33.41 2.73 15.67
C VAL A 231 33.25 2.48 14.17
N THR A 232 32.79 1.29 13.80
CA THR A 232 32.53 0.93 12.40
C THR A 232 31.03 0.81 12.17
N GLY A 233 30.46 1.64 11.29
CA GLY A 233 29.07 1.52 10.84
C GLY A 233 27.99 1.89 11.87
N ALA A 234 28.35 2.49 13.01
CA ALA A 234 27.38 3.00 13.98
C ALA A 234 27.07 4.48 13.73
N ARG A 235 25.86 4.89 14.11
CA ARG A 235 25.47 6.30 14.15
C ARG A 235 25.88 6.86 15.50
N VAL A 236 26.98 7.62 15.52
CA VAL A 236 27.51 8.24 16.74
C VAL A 236 26.85 9.60 16.91
N LYS A 237 26.08 9.78 17.99
CA LYS A 237 25.66 11.11 18.44
C LYS A 237 26.71 11.61 19.43
N ILE A 238 27.66 12.42 18.96
CA ILE A 238 28.61 13.11 19.83
C ILE A 238 27.84 14.29 20.43
N GLY A 239 27.35 14.13 21.66
CA GLY A 239 26.88 15.28 22.43
C GLY A 239 28.07 16.13 22.83
N TYR A 240 28.02 17.44 22.59
CA TYR A 240 28.87 18.37 23.32
C TYR A 240 28.34 18.41 24.76
N SER A 241 28.95 17.65 25.67
CA SER A 241 28.74 17.93 27.09
C SER A 241 29.49 19.23 27.40
N GLN A 242 28.78 20.34 27.42
CA GLN A 242 29.24 21.49 28.19
C GLN A 242 29.23 21.04 29.65
N ARG A 243 30.41 20.72 30.15
CA ARG A 243 30.75 20.84 31.56
C ARG A 243 31.76 21.96 31.68
#